data_AF-A0A1E3LLW7-F1
#
_entry.id   AF-A0A1E3LLW7-F1
#
_cell.length_a   1.000
_cell.length_b   1.000
_cell.length_c   1.000
_cell.angle_alpha   90.00
_cell.angle_beta   90.00
_cell.angle_gamma   90.00
#
_symmetry.space_group_name_H-M   'P 1'
#
loop_
_entity.id
_entity.type
_entity.pdbx_description
1 polymer ?
#
loop_
_entity_poly.entity_id
_entity_poly.type
_entity_poly.pdbx_seq_one_letter_code
_entity_poly.pdbx_strand_id
1 'polypeptide(L)'
;MLPSSIPDISLVPPSDMEEASRASATPEVAQDIEGVVNIPEPPAQLPFPCVTPDPDTAFRFQSEFLGVAEEASEDIVAHWRQAVRRGGGTLEWRAFVARWQAKLSGAHQPHPLHPRYALFHLLIFYFGRLDARLRPLALECLLTDGPEGRAAVRRNWKRIGLGMFAREQWPVVQRLLREAEMLR
;
A
#
# COMPACT_ATOMS: atom_id res chain seq x y z
N MET A 1 -26.68 -3.96 -9.17
CA MET A 1 -25.75 -2.98 -8.55
C MET A 1 -24.38 -3.20 -9.19
N LEU A 2 -23.91 -2.24 -9.98
CA LEU A 2 -22.62 -2.32 -10.68
C LEU A 2 -21.47 -2.03 -9.70
N PRO A 3 -20.38 -2.82 -9.67
CA PRO A 3 -19.22 -2.48 -8.86
C PRO A 3 -18.46 -1.32 -9.50
N SER A 4 -18.16 -0.29 -8.70
CA SER A 4 -17.36 0.86 -9.11
C SER A 4 -15.93 0.43 -9.48
N SER A 5 -15.53 0.71 -10.70
CA SER A 5 -14.15 0.57 -11.18
C SER A 5 -13.26 1.66 -10.59
N ILE A 6 -11.95 1.40 -10.47
CA ILE A 6 -10.96 2.42 -10.07
C ILE A 6 -10.88 3.46 -11.20
N PRO A 7 -11.02 4.76 -10.91
CA PRO A 7 -10.97 5.80 -11.94
C PRO A 7 -9.57 5.89 -12.55
N ASP A 8 -9.53 6.07 -13.86
CA ASP A 8 -8.34 6.32 -14.65
C ASP A 8 -7.91 7.78 -14.43
N ILE A 9 -6.88 8.00 -13.62
CA ILE A 9 -6.43 9.34 -13.19
C ILE A 9 -5.64 10.05 -14.30
N SER A 10 -5.46 9.42 -15.47
CA SER A 10 -4.60 9.96 -16.53
C SER A 10 -5.24 11.03 -17.42
N LEU A 11 -6.52 11.38 -17.26
CA LEU A 11 -7.23 12.26 -18.21
C LEU A 11 -8.21 13.25 -17.56
N VAL A 12 -7.92 13.72 -16.35
CA VAL A 12 -8.66 14.89 -15.82
C VAL A 12 -7.94 16.15 -16.29
N PRO A 13 -8.50 16.94 -17.23
CA PRO A 13 -8.00 18.28 -17.48
C PRO A 13 -8.13 19.08 -16.18
N PRO A 14 -7.12 19.92 -15.82
CA PRO A 14 -7.18 20.69 -14.58
C PRO A 14 -8.46 21.50 -14.56
N SER A 15 -9.22 21.35 -13.48
CA SER A 15 -10.45 22.10 -13.26
C SER A 15 -10.10 23.56 -12.99
N ASP A 16 -10.92 24.49 -13.48
CA ASP A 16 -10.81 25.96 -13.34
C ASP A 16 -10.51 26.46 -11.90
N MET A 17 -10.72 25.62 -10.89
CA MET A 17 -10.39 25.91 -9.49
C MET A 17 -8.86 25.96 -9.24
N GLU A 18 -8.05 25.20 -9.99
CA GLU A 18 -6.58 25.30 -9.95
C GLU A 18 -6.06 26.55 -10.68
N GLU A 19 -6.78 27.04 -11.69
CA GLU A 19 -6.44 28.26 -12.41
C GLU A 19 -6.78 29.52 -11.59
N ALA A 20 -7.90 29.52 -10.86
CA ALA A 20 -8.23 30.59 -9.91
C ALA A 20 -7.19 30.71 -8.78
N SER A 21 -6.61 29.59 -8.33
CA SER A 21 -5.55 29.58 -7.33
C SER A 21 -4.23 30.14 -7.87
N ARG A 22 -3.97 29.98 -9.18
CA ARG A 22 -2.80 30.54 -9.87
C ARG A 22 -2.98 32.05 -10.18
N ALA A 23 -4.21 32.49 -10.45
CA ALA A 23 -4.56 33.88 -10.69
C ALA A 23 -4.64 34.76 -9.42
N SER A 24 -4.70 34.14 -8.24
CA SER A 24 -4.72 34.85 -6.94
C SER A 24 -3.33 35.19 -6.41
N ALA A 25 -2.26 34.89 -7.16
CA ALA A 25 -0.94 35.41 -6.88
C ALA A 25 -0.95 36.92 -7.14
N THR A 26 -1.06 37.71 -6.06
CA THR A 26 -0.95 39.16 -6.07
C THR A 26 0.29 39.60 -6.86
N PRO A 27 0.13 40.41 -7.92
CA PRO A 27 1.24 40.93 -8.70
C PRO A 27 1.70 42.27 -8.12
N GLU A 28 2.87 42.32 -7.51
CA GLU A 28 3.69 43.51 -7.18
C GLU A 28 4.87 42.97 -6.36
N VAL A 29 6.14 43.04 -6.72
CA VAL A 29 6.89 43.95 -7.58
C VAL A 29 8.08 43.15 -8.12
N ALA A 30 8.15 42.94 -9.44
CA ALA A 30 9.43 42.69 -10.09
C ALA A 30 10.11 44.05 -10.26
N GLN A 31 10.99 44.40 -9.33
CA GLN A 31 11.97 45.46 -9.55
C GLN A 31 13.35 44.84 -9.51
N ASP A 32 14.12 45.27 -10.50
CA ASP A 32 15.41 44.77 -10.92
C ASP A 32 16.39 44.54 -9.77
N ILE A 33 17.15 43.47 -9.93
CA ILE A 33 18.31 43.14 -9.11
C ILE A 33 19.43 44.09 -9.52
N GLU A 34 19.66 45.14 -8.73
CA GLU A 34 20.98 45.77 -8.65
C GLU A 34 21.35 46.00 -7.18
N GLY A 35 22.23 45.12 -6.69
CA GLY A 35 23.05 45.33 -5.49
C GLY A 35 22.33 45.23 -4.14
N VAL A 36 22.12 44.02 -3.60
CA VAL A 36 21.92 43.83 -2.16
C VAL A 36 22.75 42.65 -1.66
N VAL A 37 23.64 42.99 -0.73
CA VAL A 37 24.54 42.11 0.01
C VAL A 37 23.75 41.00 0.71
N ASN A 38 24.23 39.75 0.63
CA ASN A 38 23.71 38.64 1.45
C ASN A 38 23.80 39.00 2.93
N ILE A 39 22.67 39.39 3.53
CA ILE A 39 22.54 39.41 4.99
C ILE A 39 22.08 37.99 5.39
N PRO A 40 22.89 37.21 6.10
CA PRO A 40 22.45 35.91 6.59
C PRO A 40 21.36 36.14 7.65
N GLU A 41 20.17 35.61 7.37
CA GLU A 41 19.06 35.54 8.31
C GLU A 41 19.50 34.70 9.53
N PRO A 42 19.26 35.15 10.77
CA PRO A 42 19.65 34.38 11.95
C PRO A 42 18.83 33.07 12.00
N PRO A 43 19.41 31.96 12.46
CA PRO A 43 18.73 30.67 12.45
C PRO A 43 17.50 30.73 13.35
N ALA A 44 16.31 30.63 12.75
CA ALA A 44 15.07 30.50 13.48
C ALA A 44 15.14 29.23 14.34
N GLN A 45 15.06 29.39 15.66
CA GLN A 45 14.92 28.28 16.59
C GLN A 45 13.53 27.68 16.39
N LEU A 46 13.46 26.50 15.77
CA LEU A 46 12.21 25.73 15.68
C LEU A 46 11.74 25.39 17.10
N PRO A 47 10.46 25.67 17.46
CA PRO A 47 9.96 25.47 18.82
C PRO A 47 9.86 23.99 19.24
N PHE A 48 10.07 23.05 18.32
CA PHE A 48 10.07 21.62 18.60
C PHE A 48 11.28 20.96 17.93
N PRO A 49 11.96 20.02 18.62
CA PRO A 49 13.02 19.25 17.99
C PRO A 49 12.45 18.50 16.79
N CYS A 50 13.21 18.44 15.70
CA CYS A 50 12.86 17.67 14.52
C CYS A 50 12.80 16.19 14.94
N VAL A 51 11.59 15.67 15.17
CA VAL A 51 11.41 14.27 15.52
C VAL A 51 11.76 13.46 14.29
N THR A 52 12.84 12.70 14.37
CA THR A 52 13.21 11.74 13.32
C THR A 52 12.02 10.82 13.07
N PRO A 53 11.54 10.67 11.83
CA PRO A 53 10.45 9.75 11.54
C PRO A 53 10.91 8.36 11.97
N ASP A 54 10.30 7.84 13.03
CA ASP A 54 10.52 6.48 13.52
C ASP A 54 9.53 5.56 12.79
N PRO A 55 9.95 4.87 11.72
CA PRO A 55 9.08 3.97 10.99
C PRO A 55 8.65 2.76 11.84
N ASP A 56 9.36 2.45 12.92
CA ASP A 56 9.12 1.25 13.73
C ASP A 56 8.00 1.47 14.74
N THR A 57 7.84 2.68 15.29
CA THR A 57 6.75 2.95 16.24
C THR A 57 5.37 2.88 15.58
N ALA A 58 5.22 3.43 14.36
CA ALA A 58 3.96 3.32 13.60
C ALA A 58 3.65 1.86 13.18
N PHE A 59 4.70 1.06 12.94
CA PHE A 59 4.59 -0.37 12.64
C PHE A 59 4.12 -1.15 13.88
N ARG A 60 4.72 -0.89 15.06
CA ARG A 60 4.37 -1.55 16.33
C ARG A 60 2.91 -1.36 16.73
N PHE A 61 2.40 -0.13 16.63
CA PHE A 61 0.98 0.14 16.92
C PHE A 61 0.01 -0.61 15.97
N GLN A 62 0.37 -0.77 14.69
CA GLN A 62 -0.48 -1.50 13.73
C GLN A 62 -0.38 -3.02 13.89
N SER A 63 0.80 -3.56 14.24
CA SER A 63 0.98 -4.98 14.55
C SER A 63 0.30 -5.38 15.87
N GLU A 64 0.36 -4.52 16.88
CA GLU A 64 -0.38 -4.70 18.15
C GLU A 64 -1.89 -4.65 17.93
N PHE A 65 -2.38 -3.75 17.08
CA PHE A 65 -3.81 -3.67 16.72
C PHE A 65 -4.31 -4.93 15.99
N LEU A 66 -3.45 -5.61 15.23
CA LEU A 66 -3.78 -6.89 14.57
C LEU A 66 -3.47 -8.12 15.44
N GLY A 67 -2.98 -7.91 16.67
CA GLY A 67 -2.64 -8.99 17.60
C GLY A 67 -1.48 -9.88 17.15
N VAL A 68 -0.60 -9.40 16.27
CA VAL A 68 0.50 -10.20 15.71
C VAL A 68 1.81 -9.83 16.41
N ALA A 69 2.33 -10.74 17.23
CA ALA A 69 3.67 -10.63 17.80
C ALA A 69 4.74 -10.57 16.69
N GLU A 70 5.83 -9.83 16.91
CA GLU A 70 6.88 -9.60 15.93
C GLU A 70 7.49 -10.91 15.38
N GLU A 71 7.62 -11.93 16.23
CA GLU A 71 8.04 -13.30 15.87
C GLU A 71 7.03 -14.01 14.93
N ALA A 72 5.72 -13.83 15.17
CA ALA A 72 4.69 -14.37 14.29
C ALA A 72 4.69 -13.68 12.90
N SER A 73 5.25 -12.47 12.80
CA SER A 73 5.39 -11.73 11.55
C SER A 73 6.46 -12.30 10.62
N GLU A 74 7.55 -12.85 11.15
CA GLU A 74 8.58 -13.49 10.31
C GLU A 74 8.11 -14.85 9.79
N ASP A 75 7.45 -15.62 10.65
CA ASP A 75 6.88 -16.92 10.32
C ASP A 75 5.84 -16.84 9.19
N ILE A 76 4.94 -15.86 9.24
CA ILE A 76 3.92 -15.71 8.20
C ILE A 76 4.55 -15.35 6.86
N VAL A 77 5.52 -14.44 6.85
CA VAL A 77 6.20 -14.02 5.61
C VAL A 77 7.02 -15.16 5.02
N ALA A 78 7.70 -15.97 5.83
CA ALA A 78 8.45 -17.14 5.37
C ALA A 78 7.54 -18.18 4.69
N HIS A 79 6.46 -18.57 5.35
CA HIS A 79 5.49 -19.50 4.78
C HIS A 79 4.78 -18.91 3.54
N TRP A 80 4.52 -17.60 3.56
CA TRP A 80 3.90 -16.91 2.44
C TRP A 80 4.78 -16.95 1.18
N ARG A 81 6.09 -16.70 1.31
CA ARG A 81 7.05 -16.81 0.20
C ARG A 81 7.04 -18.22 -0.40
N GLN A 82 6.98 -19.26 0.42
CA GLN A 82 6.94 -20.65 -0.05
C GLN A 82 5.64 -20.93 -0.82
N ALA A 83 4.50 -20.49 -0.30
CA ALA A 83 3.20 -20.69 -0.94
C ALA A 83 3.10 -19.94 -2.28
N VAL A 84 3.52 -18.68 -2.32
CA VAL A 84 3.47 -17.84 -3.52
C VAL A 84 4.34 -18.39 -4.65
N ARG A 85 5.49 -19.00 -4.34
CA ARG A 85 6.35 -19.66 -5.35
C ARG A 85 5.67 -20.83 -6.05
N ARG A 86 4.68 -21.45 -5.41
CA ARG A 86 3.88 -22.54 -6.00
C ARG A 86 2.71 -21.98 -6.82
N GLY A 87 2.23 -20.78 -6.50
CA GLY A 87 1.22 -20.05 -7.27
C GLY A 87 -0.18 -20.12 -6.67
N GLY A 88 -1.06 -19.26 -7.18
CA GLY A 88 -2.46 -19.19 -6.77
C GLY A 88 -3.24 -20.46 -7.14
N GLY A 89 -4.21 -20.86 -6.32
CA GLY A 89 -5.04 -22.05 -6.57
C GLY A 89 -4.37 -23.40 -6.28
N THR A 90 -3.06 -23.43 -5.98
CA THR A 90 -2.34 -24.64 -5.57
C THR A 90 -2.81 -25.16 -4.21
N LEU A 91 -2.46 -26.42 -3.91
CA LEU A 91 -2.74 -27.01 -2.59
C LEU A 91 -1.91 -26.31 -1.50
N GLU A 92 -0.70 -25.88 -1.83
CA GLU A 92 0.21 -25.17 -0.93
C GLU A 92 -0.33 -23.80 -0.55
N TRP A 93 -0.85 -23.05 -1.53
CA TRP A 93 -1.52 -21.79 -1.26
C TRP A 93 -2.76 -21.98 -0.36
N ARG A 94 -3.61 -22.96 -0.68
CA ARG A 94 -4.79 -23.27 0.13
C ARG A 94 -4.44 -23.71 1.56
N ALA A 95 -3.41 -24.54 1.71
CA ALA A 95 -2.93 -24.99 3.02
C ALA A 95 -2.36 -23.83 3.84
N PHE A 96 -1.61 -22.92 3.20
CA PHE A 96 -1.13 -21.70 3.81
C PHE A 96 -2.29 -20.82 4.33
N VAL A 97 -3.27 -20.54 3.47
CA VAL A 97 -4.44 -19.73 3.82
C VAL A 97 -5.21 -20.35 4.98
N ALA A 98 -5.52 -21.65 4.92
CA ALA A 98 -6.25 -22.36 5.98
C ALA A 98 -5.49 -22.35 7.32
N ARG A 99 -4.17 -22.61 7.30
CA ARG A 99 -3.33 -22.61 8.50
C ARG A 99 -3.34 -21.24 9.20
N TRP A 100 -3.13 -20.18 8.44
CA TRP A 100 -3.03 -18.83 9.00
C TRP A 100 -4.38 -18.23 9.39
N GLN A 101 -5.47 -18.60 8.69
CA GLN A 101 -6.81 -18.30 9.16
C GLN A 101 -7.10 -18.94 10.52
N ALA A 102 -6.77 -20.22 10.69
CA ALA A 102 -6.98 -20.92 11.97
C ALA A 102 -6.17 -20.27 13.11
N LYS A 103 -4.92 -19.88 12.84
CA LYS A 103 -4.08 -19.17 13.83
C LYS A 103 -4.66 -17.81 14.22
N LEU A 104 -5.13 -17.01 13.25
CA LEU A 104 -5.71 -15.69 13.51
C LEU A 104 -7.05 -15.78 14.24
N SER A 105 -7.86 -16.82 13.97
CA SER A 105 -9.13 -17.05 14.66
C SER A 105 -8.96 -17.57 16.09
N GLY A 106 -7.88 -18.32 16.39
CA GLY A 106 -7.59 -18.86 17.72
C GLY A 106 -7.05 -17.82 18.72
N ALA A 107 -6.48 -16.73 18.21
CA ALA A 107 -5.96 -15.63 19.00
C ALA A 107 -7.07 -14.65 19.44
N HIS A 108 -8.00 -15.12 20.29
CA HIS A 108 -8.89 -14.40 21.23
C HIS A 108 -9.20 -12.89 21.04
N GLN A 109 -9.36 -12.40 19.82
CA GLN A 109 -9.96 -11.10 19.55
C GLN A 109 -11.09 -11.27 18.54
N PRO A 110 -12.32 -10.85 18.88
CA PRO A 110 -13.41 -10.79 17.92
C PRO A 110 -13.12 -9.65 16.95
N HIS A 111 -12.33 -9.92 15.91
CA HIS A 111 -12.15 -8.95 14.84
C HIS A 111 -13.47 -8.90 14.04
N PRO A 112 -14.07 -7.72 13.80
CA PRO A 112 -15.35 -7.58 13.09
C PRO A 112 -15.32 -7.94 11.60
N LEU A 113 -14.22 -8.56 11.11
CA LEU A 113 -14.00 -8.88 9.72
C LEU A 113 -13.89 -10.39 9.54
N HIS A 114 -14.36 -10.88 8.39
CA HIS A 114 -14.23 -12.28 8.01
C HIS A 114 -12.74 -12.73 8.13
N PRO A 115 -12.42 -13.87 8.77
CA PRO A 115 -11.02 -14.28 9.06
C PRO A 115 -10.11 -14.30 7.83
N ARG A 116 -10.70 -14.66 6.68
CA ARG A 116 -10.02 -14.65 5.37
C ARG A 116 -9.61 -13.25 4.91
N TYR A 117 -10.47 -12.26 5.12
CA TYR A 117 -10.16 -10.87 4.80
C TYR A 117 -9.08 -10.33 5.75
N ALA A 118 -9.16 -10.65 7.04
CA ALA A 118 -8.15 -10.23 8.02
C ALA A 118 -6.75 -10.77 7.65
N LEU A 119 -6.67 -12.04 7.24
CA LEU A 119 -5.43 -12.61 6.70
C LEU A 119 -4.92 -11.81 5.50
N PHE A 120 -5.74 -11.55 4.48
CA PHE A 120 -5.29 -10.81 3.31
C PHE A 120 -4.90 -9.36 3.58
N HIS A 121 -5.59 -8.72 4.52
CA HIS A 121 -5.19 -7.40 5.00
C HIS A 121 -3.78 -7.45 5.63
N LEU A 122 -3.51 -8.46 6.45
CA LEU A 122 -2.19 -8.68 7.05
C LEU A 122 -1.11 -8.96 6.00
N LEU A 123 -1.39 -9.81 4.99
CA LEU A 123 -0.44 -10.07 3.91
C LEU A 123 -0.13 -8.81 3.11
N ILE A 124 -1.14 -7.99 2.82
CA ILE A 124 -0.95 -6.70 2.15
C ILE A 124 -0.09 -5.77 2.99
N PHE A 125 -0.28 -5.74 4.31
CA PHE A 125 0.58 -4.98 5.20
C PHE A 125 2.06 -5.41 5.11
N TYR A 126 2.31 -6.72 5.01
CA TYR A 126 3.67 -7.26 4.83
C TYR A 126 4.15 -7.35 3.39
N PHE A 127 3.40 -6.84 2.41
CA PHE A 127 3.73 -7.01 0.99
C PHE A 127 5.11 -6.47 0.63
N GLY A 128 5.55 -5.39 1.29
CA GLY A 128 6.89 -4.84 1.09
C GLY A 128 8.04 -5.70 1.60
N ARG A 129 7.77 -6.62 2.54
CA ARG A 129 8.75 -7.60 3.05
C ARG A 129 8.95 -8.79 2.09
N LEU A 130 8.18 -8.87 1.01
CA LEU A 130 8.44 -9.80 -0.08
C LEU A 130 9.53 -9.27 -1.01
N ASP A 131 10.35 -10.21 -1.49
CA ASP A 131 11.27 -10.00 -2.61
C ASP A 131 10.50 -9.45 -3.82
N ALA A 132 11.06 -8.46 -4.49
CA ALA A 132 10.44 -7.81 -5.64
C ALA A 132 10.02 -8.79 -6.75
N ARG A 133 10.73 -9.91 -6.92
CA ARG A 133 10.41 -10.96 -7.90
C ARG A 133 9.16 -11.76 -7.53
N LEU A 134 8.82 -11.84 -6.24
CA LEU A 134 7.66 -12.57 -5.74
C LEU A 134 6.40 -11.72 -5.69
N ARG A 135 6.51 -10.39 -5.74
CA ARG A 135 5.37 -9.48 -5.63
C ARG A 135 4.30 -9.70 -6.71
N PRO A 136 4.62 -9.89 -8.00
CA PRO A 136 3.60 -10.19 -9.01
C PRO A 136 2.86 -11.51 -8.74
N LEU A 137 3.59 -12.54 -8.31
CA LEU A 137 3.00 -13.84 -7.95
C LEU A 137 2.11 -13.73 -6.71
N ALA A 138 2.51 -12.92 -5.73
CA ALA A 138 1.73 -12.68 -4.53
C ALA A 138 0.43 -11.93 -4.86
N LEU A 139 0.48 -10.96 -5.78
CA LEU A 139 -0.70 -10.27 -6.30
C LEU A 139 -1.64 -11.26 -7.01
N GLU A 140 -1.11 -12.10 -7.90
CA GLU A 140 -1.89 -13.14 -8.58
C GLU A 140 -2.58 -14.08 -7.59
N CYS A 141 -1.87 -14.55 -6.56
CA CYS A 141 -2.44 -15.39 -5.50
C CYS A 141 -3.62 -14.69 -4.80
N LEU A 142 -3.49 -13.41 -4.45
CA LEU A 142 -4.57 -12.64 -3.81
C LEU A 142 -5.77 -12.44 -4.74
N LEU A 143 -5.55 -12.18 -6.03
CA LEU A 143 -6.63 -11.95 -6.99
C LEU A 143 -7.41 -13.22 -7.34
N THR A 144 -6.71 -14.35 -7.40
CA THR A 144 -7.27 -15.67 -7.73
C THR A 144 -7.92 -16.37 -6.54
N ASP A 145 -7.59 -15.98 -5.30
CA ASP A 145 -8.12 -16.65 -4.10
C ASP A 145 -9.62 -16.43 -3.86
N GLY A 146 -10.23 -15.43 -4.51
CA GLY A 146 -11.66 -15.19 -4.46
C GLY A 146 -12.05 -13.74 -4.21
N PRO A 147 -13.33 -13.48 -3.89
CA PRO A 147 -13.84 -12.12 -3.71
C PRO A 147 -13.18 -11.38 -2.54
N GLU A 148 -12.82 -12.07 -1.46
CA GLU A 148 -12.16 -11.47 -0.30
C GLU A 148 -10.75 -10.97 -0.65
N GLY A 149 -9.99 -11.74 -1.43
CA GLY A 149 -8.65 -11.37 -1.88
C GLY A 149 -8.69 -10.17 -2.83
N ARG A 150 -9.61 -10.18 -3.80
CA ARG A 150 -9.87 -9.01 -4.68
C ARG A 150 -10.31 -7.78 -3.90
N ALA A 151 -11.18 -7.93 -2.90
CA ALA A 151 -11.62 -6.83 -2.05
C ALA A 151 -10.47 -6.25 -1.21
N ALA A 152 -9.59 -7.10 -0.66
CA ALA A 152 -8.42 -6.68 0.09
C ALA A 152 -7.45 -5.89 -0.80
N VAL A 153 -7.15 -6.38 -2.02
CA VAL A 153 -6.32 -5.67 -3.00
C VAL A 153 -6.94 -4.32 -3.38
N ARG A 154 -8.24 -4.29 -3.68
CA ARG A 154 -8.94 -3.06 -4.09
C ARG A 154 -8.87 -1.99 -3.02
N ARG A 155 -9.13 -2.34 -1.76
CA ARG A 155 -9.13 -1.41 -0.63
C ARG A 155 -7.74 -0.90 -0.29
N ASN A 156 -6.70 -1.70 -0.56
CA ASN A 156 -5.33 -1.40 -0.17
C ASN A 156 -4.39 -1.15 -1.36
N TRP A 157 -4.94 -0.81 -2.53
CA TRP A 157 -4.15 -0.60 -3.75
C TRP A 157 -3.05 0.45 -3.56
N LYS A 158 -3.33 1.51 -2.79
CA LYS A 158 -2.33 2.54 -2.47
C LYS A 158 -1.07 1.99 -1.78
N ARG A 159 -1.19 0.88 -1.04
CA ARG A 159 -0.07 0.24 -0.32
C ARG A 159 0.71 -0.74 -1.18
N ILE A 160 0.05 -1.45 -2.10
CA ILE A 160 0.70 -2.52 -2.88
C ILE A 160 0.94 -2.16 -4.35
N GLY A 161 0.32 -1.10 -4.87
CA GLY A 161 0.44 -0.69 -6.27
C GLY A 161 1.51 0.39 -6.48
N LEU A 162 1.57 1.40 -5.61
CA LEU A 162 2.50 2.53 -5.76
C LEU A 162 3.90 2.15 -5.29
N GLY A 163 4.88 2.16 -6.20
CA GLY A 163 6.30 1.96 -5.89
C GLY A 163 6.71 0.52 -5.51
N MET A 164 5.77 -0.43 -5.48
CA MET A 164 6.05 -1.81 -5.06
C MET A 164 6.46 -2.73 -6.21
N PHE A 165 6.18 -2.34 -7.44
CA PHE A 165 6.53 -3.11 -8.64
C PHE A 165 7.58 -2.37 -9.46
N ALA A 166 8.52 -3.13 -10.02
CA ALA A 166 9.48 -2.60 -10.97
C ALA A 166 8.78 -2.27 -12.31
N ARG A 167 9.39 -1.38 -13.11
CA ARG A 167 8.80 -0.93 -14.38
C ARG A 167 8.51 -2.10 -15.33
N GLU A 168 9.37 -3.11 -15.31
CA GLU A 168 9.31 -4.31 -16.15
C GLU A 168 8.17 -5.25 -15.75
N GLN A 169 7.67 -5.12 -14.51
CA GLN A 169 6.61 -5.97 -13.96
C GLN A 169 5.21 -5.42 -14.26
N TRP A 170 5.09 -4.13 -14.59
CA TRP A 170 3.81 -3.47 -14.83
C TRP A 170 2.95 -4.10 -15.92
N PRO A 171 3.48 -4.59 -17.05
CA PRO A 171 2.66 -5.31 -18.04
C PRO A 171 1.97 -6.54 -17.45
N VAL A 172 2.66 -7.30 -16.60
CA VAL A 172 2.11 -8.47 -15.91
C VAL A 172 1.06 -8.04 -14.88
N VAL A 173 1.33 -7.00 -14.09
CA VAL A 173 0.40 -6.46 -13.09
C VAL A 173 -0.88 -5.97 -13.76
N GLN A 174 -0.80 -5.21 -14.86
CA GLN A 174 -1.96 -4.74 -15.60
C GLN A 174 -2.81 -5.89 -16.14
N ARG A 175 -2.16 -6.93 -16.70
CA ARG A 175 -2.86 -8.14 -17.15
C ARG A 175 -3.63 -8.79 -16.01
N LEU A 176 -2.98 -9.03 -14.86
CA LEU A 176 -3.61 -9.64 -13.69
C LEU A 176 -4.81 -8.82 -13.17
N LEU A 177 -4.69 -7.49 -13.15
CA LEU A 177 -5.78 -6.61 -12.72
C LEU A 177 -6.96 -6.62 -13.71
N ARG A 178 -6.71 -6.70 -15.02
CA ARG A 178 -7.77 -6.83 -16.03
C ARG A 178 -8.47 -8.18 -15.93
N GLU A 179 -7.73 -9.27 -15.79
CA GLU A 179 -8.27 -10.61 -15.58
C GLU A 179 -9.13 -10.70 -14.31
N ALA A 180 -8.77 -9.93 -13.28
CA ALA A 180 -9.55 -9.80 -12.05
C ALA A 180 -10.70 -8.78 -12.11
N GLU A 181 -10.97 -8.18 -13.29
CA GLU A 181 -11.98 -7.13 -13.50
C GLU A 181 -11.77 -5.89 -12.60
N MET A 182 -10.51 -5.59 -12.28
CA MET A 182 -10.10 -4.46 -11.43
C MET A 182 -9.55 -3.28 -12.21
N LEU A 183 -9.16 -3.51 -13.47
CA LEU A 183 -8.70 -2.50 -14.41
C LEU A 183 -9.47 -2.69 -15.73
N ARG A 184 -9.86 -1.59 -16.38
CA ARG A 184 -10.52 -1.60 -17.69
C ARG A 184 -9.50 -1.64 -18.83
#